data_AF-A0A5B7SQT9-F1
#
_entry.id   AF-A0A5B7SQT9-F1
#
_cell.length_a   1.000
_cell.length_b   1.000
_cell.length_c   1.000
_cell.angle_alpha   90.00
_cell.angle_beta   90.00
_cell.angle_gamma   90.00
#
_symmetry.space_group_name_H-M   'P 1'
#
loop_
_entity.id
_entity.type
_entity.pdbx_description
1 polymer ?
#
loop_
_entity_poly.entity_id
_entity_poly.type
_entity_poly.pdbx_seq_one_letter_code
_entity_poly.pdbx_strand_id
1 'polypeptide(L)'
;MTKKELLGKELSNLYAIAKQVNTYFNGSDISFLTERSQVVLADYVQFSCGSEGDTSETLKAIQVNPGNTTDSIVNEITENLEAIVKSNLGNPMKELSYQLSLNRLMAYHTANIENVSSLKAMIDSGEKIA
;
A
#
# COMPACT_ATOMS: atom_id res chain seq x y z
N MET A 1 -15.65 -19.94 -0.58
CA MET A 1 -15.53 -18.50 -0.84
C MET A 1 -15.97 -18.24 -2.27
N THR A 2 -16.96 -17.37 -2.49
CA THR A 2 -17.40 -16.94 -3.83
C THR A 2 -16.43 -15.91 -4.39
N LYS A 3 -16.46 -15.66 -5.72
CA LYS A 3 -15.65 -14.59 -6.33
C LYS A 3 -15.91 -13.21 -5.70
N LYS A 4 -17.17 -12.93 -5.34
CA LYS A 4 -17.56 -11.66 -4.71
C LYS A 4 -17.02 -11.55 -3.28
N GLU A 5 -17.02 -12.64 -2.53
CA GLU A 5 -16.40 -12.69 -1.19
C GLU A 5 -14.89 -12.51 -1.27
N LEU A 6 -14.23 -13.15 -2.23
CA LEU A 6 -12.79 -12.99 -2.48
C LEU A 6 -12.45 -11.55 -2.87
N LEU A 7 -13.20 -10.97 -3.81
CA LEU A 7 -13.03 -9.56 -4.21
C LEU A 7 -13.20 -8.62 -3.01
N GLY A 8 -14.21 -8.84 -2.17
CA GLY A 8 -14.41 -8.05 -0.95
C GLY A 8 -13.23 -8.14 0.02
N LYS A 9 -12.63 -9.33 0.16
CA LYS A 9 -11.43 -9.54 0.98
C LYS A 9 -10.21 -8.82 0.40
N GLU A 10 -9.93 -8.98 -0.89
CA GLU A 10 -8.78 -8.34 -1.52
C GLU A 10 -8.89 -6.81 -1.56
N LEU A 11 -10.10 -6.27 -1.76
CA LEU A 11 -10.34 -4.84 -1.61
C LEU A 11 -10.15 -4.36 -0.16
N SER A 12 -10.52 -5.16 0.84
CA SER A 12 -10.29 -4.82 2.25
C SER A 12 -8.81 -4.81 2.59
N ASN A 13 -8.03 -5.74 2.03
CA ASN A 13 -6.56 -5.75 2.14
C ASN A 13 -5.97 -4.50 1.47
N LEU A 14 -6.37 -4.18 0.23
CA LEU A 14 -5.89 -3.00 -0.48
C LEU A 14 -6.21 -1.69 0.26
N TYR A 15 -7.40 -1.59 0.85
CA TYR A 15 -7.78 -0.47 1.70
C TYR A 15 -6.88 -0.37 2.94
N ALA A 16 -6.59 -1.50 3.61
CA ALA A 16 -5.70 -1.54 4.77
C ALA A 16 -4.28 -1.07 4.41
N ILE A 17 -3.74 -1.57 3.29
CA ILE A 17 -2.43 -1.16 2.76
C ILE A 17 -2.38 0.36 2.59
N ALA A 18 -3.31 0.93 1.81
CA ALA A 18 -3.32 2.36 1.53
C ALA A 18 -3.45 3.20 2.81
N LYS A 19 -4.36 2.82 3.71
CA LYS A 19 -4.55 3.50 5.00
C LYS A 19 -3.31 3.46 5.89
N GLN A 20 -2.63 2.32 5.99
CA GLN A 20 -1.41 2.18 6.79
C GLN A 20 -0.25 2.99 6.19
N VAL A 21 -0.10 2.97 4.86
CA VAL A 21 0.86 3.80 4.13
C VAL A 21 0.62 5.28 4.42
N ASN A 22 -0.62 5.75 4.25
CA ASN A 22 -0.99 7.15 4.47
C ASN A 22 -0.76 7.56 5.93
N THR A 23 -1.07 6.66 6.87
CA THR A 23 -0.85 6.89 8.30
C THR A 23 0.64 7.02 8.63
N TYR A 24 1.48 6.14 8.08
CA TYR A 24 2.93 6.16 8.33
C TYR A 24 3.58 7.44 7.79
N PHE A 25 3.29 7.79 6.52
CA PHE A 25 3.94 8.94 5.89
C PHE A 25 3.40 10.29 6.36
N ASN A 26 2.26 10.33 7.04
CA ASN A 26 1.72 11.54 7.64
C ASN A 26 2.61 12.05 8.80
N GLY A 27 3.51 12.98 8.49
CA GLY A 27 4.46 13.56 9.44
C GLY A 27 5.78 12.80 9.56
N SER A 28 6.07 11.87 8.64
CA SER A 28 7.37 11.20 8.56
C SER A 28 8.50 12.20 8.29
N ASP A 29 9.61 12.10 9.02
CA ASP A 29 10.83 12.85 8.72
C ASP A 29 11.56 12.20 7.53
N ILE A 30 11.70 12.98 6.46
CA ILE A 30 12.33 12.56 5.20
C ILE A 30 13.49 13.48 4.81
N SER A 31 13.96 14.32 5.75
CA SER A 31 14.99 15.34 5.50
C SER A 31 16.34 14.79 5.05
N PHE A 32 16.61 13.51 5.31
CA PHE A 32 17.81 12.81 4.87
C PHE A 32 17.75 12.34 3.41
N LEU A 33 16.58 12.37 2.76
CA LEU A 33 16.42 12.04 1.34
C LEU A 33 16.83 13.22 0.45
N THR A 34 17.39 12.93 -0.72
CA THR A 34 17.55 13.95 -1.77
C THR A 34 16.20 14.49 -2.24
N GLU A 35 16.18 15.70 -2.78
CA GLU A 35 14.97 16.33 -3.33
C GLU A 35 14.23 15.43 -4.33
N ARG A 36 15.00 14.77 -5.21
CA ARG A 36 14.43 13.82 -6.18
C ARG A 36 13.71 12.66 -5.49
N SER A 37 14.31 12.08 -4.45
CA SER A 37 13.72 10.99 -3.68
C SER A 37 12.46 11.44 -2.92
N GLN A 38 12.47 12.67 -2.39
CA GLN A 38 11.30 13.25 -1.73
C GLN A 38 10.14 13.43 -2.70
N VAL A 39 10.40 13.86 -3.95
CA VAL A 39 9.36 13.96 -5.00
C VAL A 39 8.76 12.60 -5.31
N VAL A 40 9.58 11.56 -5.51
CA VAL A 40 9.09 10.19 -5.77
C VAL A 40 8.22 9.70 -4.62
N LEU A 41 8.63 9.96 -3.38
CA LEU A 41 7.84 9.60 -2.21
C LEU A 41 6.51 10.37 -2.16
N ALA A 42 6.53 11.68 -2.43
CA ALA A 42 5.33 12.51 -2.45
C ALA A 42 4.32 12.02 -3.51
N ASP A 43 4.78 11.70 -4.70
CA ASP A 43 3.96 11.13 -5.78
C ASP A 43 3.32 9.80 -5.35
N TYR A 44 4.08 8.93 -4.69
CA TYR A 44 3.57 7.66 -4.17
C TYR A 44 2.54 7.84 -3.07
N VAL A 45 2.77 8.76 -2.11
CA VAL A 45 1.83 9.06 -1.03
C VAL A 45 0.54 9.65 -1.60
N GLN A 46 0.64 10.57 -2.57
CA GLN A 46 -0.54 11.12 -3.24
C GLN A 46 -1.35 10.03 -3.95
N PHE A 47 -0.68 9.11 -4.65
CA PHE A 47 -1.31 7.94 -5.23
C PHE A 47 -2.01 7.07 -4.17
N SER A 48 -1.34 6.78 -3.06
CA SER A 48 -1.90 5.97 -1.96
C SER A 48 -3.13 6.61 -1.32
N CYS A 49 -3.15 7.94 -1.16
CA CYS A 49 -4.33 8.68 -0.71
C CYS A 49 -5.52 8.51 -1.67
N GLY A 50 -5.29 8.61 -2.99
CA GLY A 50 -6.31 8.34 -3.99
C GLY A 50 -6.82 6.88 -3.92
N SER A 51 -5.89 5.93 -3.84
CA SER A 51 -6.20 4.50 -3.74
C SER A 51 -7.05 4.16 -2.50
N GLU A 52 -6.77 4.77 -1.35
CA GLU A 52 -7.60 4.60 -0.15
C GLU A 52 -9.05 5.04 -0.39
N GLY A 53 -9.24 6.19 -1.01
CA GLY A 53 -10.55 6.74 -1.36
C GLY A 53 -11.33 5.82 -2.32
N ASP A 54 -10.73 5.52 -3.47
CA ASP A 54 -11.35 4.69 -4.52
C ASP A 54 -11.73 3.29 -4.01
N THR A 55 -10.84 2.71 -3.19
CA THR A 55 -11.08 1.38 -2.61
C THR A 55 -12.19 1.42 -1.57
N SER A 56 -12.23 2.47 -0.73
CA SER A 56 -13.31 2.69 0.24
C SER A 56 -14.67 2.81 -0.44
N GLU A 57 -14.76 3.56 -1.54
CA GLU A 57 -15.98 3.72 -2.32
C GLU A 57 -16.42 2.40 -2.96
N THR A 58 -15.48 1.66 -3.54
CA THR A 58 -15.77 0.34 -4.13
C THR A 58 -16.32 -0.63 -3.07
N LEU A 59 -15.70 -0.68 -1.89
CA LEU A 59 -16.15 -1.52 -0.77
C LEU A 59 -17.57 -1.17 -0.31
N LYS A 60 -17.88 0.11 -0.19
CA LYS A 60 -19.24 0.59 0.11
C LYS A 60 -20.25 0.14 -0.95
N ALA A 61 -19.91 0.24 -2.23
CA ALA A 61 -20.78 -0.16 -3.34
C ALA A 61 -21.13 -1.66 -3.30
N ILE A 62 -20.20 -2.51 -2.86
CA ILE A 62 -20.44 -3.96 -2.69
C ILE A 62 -20.94 -4.36 -1.30
N GLN A 63 -21.25 -3.37 -0.44
CA GLN A 63 -21.72 -3.55 0.95
C GLN A 63 -20.76 -4.34 1.84
N VAL A 64 -19.46 -4.18 1.62
CA VAL A 64 -18.40 -4.75 2.48
C VAL A 64 -17.84 -3.64 3.36
N ASN A 65 -17.78 -3.88 4.67
CA ASN A 65 -17.09 -3.00 5.59
C ASN A 65 -15.63 -3.44 5.72
N PRO A 66 -14.63 -2.61 5.34
CA PRO A 66 -13.22 -2.96 5.51
C PRO A 66 -12.82 -3.18 6.98
N GLY A 67 -13.62 -2.68 7.93
CA GLY A 67 -13.42 -2.86 9.36
C GLY A 67 -12.06 -2.35 9.84
N ASN A 68 -11.46 -3.12 10.77
CA ASN A 68 -10.13 -2.86 11.32
C ASN A 68 -9.06 -3.75 10.66
N THR A 69 -9.23 -4.06 9.37
CA THR A 69 -8.24 -4.86 8.64
C THR A 69 -6.90 -4.15 8.66
N THR A 70 -5.84 -4.91 8.94
CA THR A 70 -4.46 -4.47 8.92
C THR A 70 -3.65 -5.45 8.09
N ASP A 71 -2.75 -4.92 7.28
CA ASP A 71 -1.78 -5.71 6.54
C ASP A 71 -0.47 -5.85 7.33
N SER A 72 -0.09 -7.09 7.63
CA SER A 72 1.12 -7.36 8.41
C SER A 72 2.41 -7.11 7.63
N ILE A 73 2.38 -7.25 6.31
CA ILE A 73 3.55 -7.01 5.45
C ILE A 73 3.82 -5.51 5.39
N VAL A 74 2.77 -4.68 5.27
CA VAL A 74 2.91 -3.23 5.35
C VAL A 74 3.44 -2.80 6.70
N ASN A 75 2.94 -3.35 7.82
CA ASN A 75 3.48 -3.06 9.15
C ASN A 75 4.98 -3.37 9.25
N GLU A 76 5.40 -4.56 8.79
CA GLU A 76 6.82 -4.94 8.81
C GLU A 76 7.67 -3.97 7.98
N ILE A 77 7.19 -3.55 6.81
CA ILE A 77 7.93 -2.62 5.95
C ILE A 77 7.99 -1.22 6.56
N THR A 78 6.91 -0.71 7.16
CA THR A 78 6.91 0.61 7.80
C THR A 78 7.73 0.62 9.09
N GLU A 79 7.75 -0.48 9.85
CA GLU A 79 8.68 -0.67 10.98
C GLU A 79 10.14 -0.63 10.52
N ASN A 80 10.46 -1.25 9.38
CA ASN A 80 11.79 -1.18 8.79
C ASN A 80 12.17 0.25 8.36
N LEU A 81 11.25 0.97 7.70
CA LEU A 81 11.45 2.37 7.33
C LEU A 81 11.73 3.23 8.56
N GLU A 82 10.94 3.05 9.62
CA GLU A 82 11.11 3.77 10.89
C GLU A 82 12.44 3.44 11.59
N ALA A 83 12.87 2.18 11.57
CA ALA A 83 14.16 1.77 12.10
C ALA A 83 15.32 2.43 11.34
N ILE A 84 15.21 2.58 10.02
CA ILE A 84 16.19 3.29 9.19
C ILE A 84 16.24 4.77 9.57
N VAL A 85 15.08 5.43 9.70
CA VAL A 85 14.99 6.84 10.12
C VAL A 85 15.67 7.05 11.49
N LYS A 86 15.45 6.15 12.44
CA LYS A 86 16.03 6.20 13.80
C LYS A 86 17.48 5.73 13.91
N SER A 87 18.04 5.14 12.86
CA SER A 87 19.41 4.61 12.89
C SER A 87 20.47 5.72 12.98
N ASN A 88 21.66 5.34 13.47
CA ASN A 88 22.85 6.19 13.53
C ASN A 88 23.67 6.18 12.22
N LEU A 89 23.09 5.64 11.13
CA LEU A 89 23.72 5.64 9.81
C LEU A 89 23.85 7.08 9.28
N GLY A 90 24.93 7.33 8.53
CA GLY A 90 25.07 8.59 7.79
C GLY A 90 24.03 8.72 6.68
N ASN A 91 23.66 9.95 6.32
CA ASN A 91 22.57 10.25 5.37
C ASN A 91 22.63 9.44 4.06
N PRO A 92 23.80 9.26 3.38
CA PRO A 92 23.82 8.49 2.13
C PRO A 92 23.39 7.03 2.31
N MET A 93 23.79 6.41 3.42
CA MET A 93 23.40 5.03 3.72
C MET A 93 21.94 4.96 4.17
N LYS A 94 21.48 5.94 4.96
CA LYS A 94 20.08 6.04 5.39
C LYS A 94 19.15 6.20 4.19
N GLU A 95 19.48 7.07 3.23
CA GLU A 95 18.74 7.25 1.99
C GLU A 95 18.68 5.95 1.18
N LEU A 96 19.83 5.31 0.93
CA LEU A 96 19.87 4.06 0.17
C LEU A 96 19.00 2.97 0.82
N SER A 97 19.16 2.73 2.12
CA SER A 97 18.37 1.73 2.84
C SER A 97 16.87 2.07 2.81
N TYR A 98 16.52 3.35 2.97
CA TYR A 98 15.13 3.80 2.95
C TYR A 98 14.50 3.59 1.57
N GLN A 99 15.20 3.95 0.50
CA GLN A 99 14.74 3.73 -0.88
C GLN A 99 14.52 2.25 -1.19
N LEU A 100 15.37 1.35 -0.69
CA LEU A 100 15.19 -0.09 -0.88
C LEU A 100 13.93 -0.60 -0.17
N SER A 101 13.68 -0.17 1.07
CA SER A 101 12.44 -0.51 1.79
C SER A 101 11.21 0.12 1.16
N LEU A 102 11.30 1.37 0.69
CA LEU A 102 10.22 2.05 -0.03
C LEU A 102 9.88 1.33 -1.33
N ASN A 103 10.89 0.90 -2.10
CA ASN A 103 10.68 0.12 -3.31
C ASN A 103 9.97 -1.22 -3.01
N ARG A 104 10.30 -1.89 -1.90
CA ARG A 104 9.58 -3.10 -1.44
C ARG A 104 8.11 -2.79 -1.14
N LEU A 105 7.82 -1.68 -0.47
CA LEU A 105 6.45 -1.24 -0.18
C LEU A 105 5.66 -0.97 -1.46
N MET A 106 6.24 -0.22 -2.38
CA MET A 106 5.61 0.12 -3.66
C MET A 106 5.33 -1.13 -4.49
N ALA A 107 6.31 -2.04 -4.61
CA ALA A 107 6.13 -3.29 -5.34
C ALA A 107 5.03 -4.17 -4.73
N TYR A 108 4.96 -4.25 -3.40
CA TYR A 108 3.91 -4.99 -2.71
C TYR A 108 2.52 -4.38 -2.95
N HIS A 109 2.41 -3.05 -2.86
CA HIS A 109 1.17 -2.33 -3.12
C HIS A 109 0.71 -2.57 -4.58
N THR A 110 1.63 -2.45 -5.55
CA THR A 110 1.35 -2.73 -6.98
C THR A 110 0.83 -4.15 -7.21
N ALA A 111 1.46 -5.17 -6.62
CA ALA A 111 1.01 -6.56 -6.78
C ALA A 111 -0.42 -6.78 -6.26
N ASN A 112 -0.80 -6.13 -5.16
CA ASN A 112 -2.17 -6.21 -4.63
C ASN A 112 -3.20 -5.52 -5.56
N ILE A 113 -2.82 -4.42 -6.20
CA ILE A 113 -3.66 -3.74 -7.19
C ILE A 113 -3.85 -4.61 -8.43
N GLU A 114 -2.79 -5.27 -8.90
CA GLU A 114 -2.85 -6.20 -10.03
C GLU A 114 -3.75 -7.41 -9.72
N ASN A 115 -3.66 -7.96 -8.50
CA ASN A 115 -4.53 -9.04 -8.04
C ASN A 115 -6.00 -8.63 -8.05
N VAL A 116 -6.34 -7.46 -7.48
CA VAL A 116 -7.71 -6.93 -7.48
C VAL A 116 -8.20 -6.69 -8.92
N SER A 117 -7.37 -6.12 -9.78
CA SER A 117 -7.71 -5.85 -11.18
C SER A 117 -7.98 -7.14 -11.95
N SER A 118 -7.15 -8.16 -11.76
CA SER A 118 -7.34 -9.47 -12.37
C SER A 118 -8.63 -10.14 -11.89
N LEU A 119 -8.92 -10.08 -10.59
CA LEU A 119 -10.17 -10.62 -10.02
C LEU A 119 -11.42 -9.94 -10.59
N LYS A 120 -11.38 -8.61 -10.76
CA LYS A 120 -12.48 -7.87 -11.40
C LYS A 120 -12.70 -8.34 -12.84
N ALA A 121 -11.63 -8.42 -13.64
CA ALA A 121 -11.71 -8.89 -15.02
C ALA A 121 -12.30 -10.31 -15.13
N MET A 122 -11.92 -11.22 -14.22
CA MET A 122 -12.45 -12.60 -14.17
C MET A 122 -13.92 -12.68 -13.74
N ILE A 123 -14.39 -11.72 -12.93
CA ILE A 123 -15.81 -11.62 -12.56
C ILE A 123 -16.61 -11.16 -13.77
N ASP A 124 -16.13 -10.12 -14.46
CA ASP A 124 -16.81 -9.52 -15.62
C ASP A 124 -16.84 -10.47 -16.84
N SER A 125 -15.81 -11.30 -17.02
CA SER A 125 -15.72 -12.29 -18.11
C SER A 125 -16.56 -13.56 -17.88
N GLY A 126 -17.01 -13.81 -16.65
CA GLY A 126 -17.74 -15.04 -16.31
C GLY A 126 -16.89 -16.32 -16.21
N GLU A 127 -15.56 -16.24 -16.28
CA GLU A 127 -14.66 -17.42 -16.26
C GLU A 127 -14.73 -18.23 -14.95
N LYS A 128 -14.90 -19.55 -15.01
CA LYS A 128 -14.82 -20.39 -13.80
C LYS A 128 -13.36 -20.65 -13.44
N ILE A 129 -13.00 -20.46 -12.16
CA ILE A 129 -11.70 -20.88 -11.64
C ILE A 129 -11.83 -22.33 -11.18
N ALA A 130 -10.91 -23.18 -11.63
CA ALA A 130 -10.82 -24.60 -11.30
C ALA A 130 -10.49 -24.84 -9.82
#